data_AF-A0A540VMG7-F1
#
_entry.id   AF-A0A540VMG7-F1
#
_cell.length_a   1.000
_cell.length_b   1.000
_cell.length_c   1.000
_cell.angle_alpha   90.00
_cell.angle_beta   90.00
_cell.angle_gamma   90.00
#
_symmetry.space_group_name_H-M   'P 1'
#
loop_
_entity.id
_entity.type
_entity.pdbx_description
1 polymer ?
#
loop_
_entity_poly.entity_id
_entity_poly.type
_entity_poly.pdbx_seq_one_letter_code
_entity_poly.pdbx_strand_id
1 'polypeptide(L)'
;MNADSYSMSDVLSQYVATHQVSEELANILVELATNGIPPENPQELISRIKLLNRIKLWRETDYNHQSQVLDMVLYYIRTCIRDHELSQVEMDDLQDLLLLFRVREGDFYRLRRGEVVELLKMEVGRLILDGHLEEEEDFYQTQLQKVLGLSYDQYVGLTRDYVMEILEIISASPQADPRQIRIIKTAFLIPH
;
A
#
# COMPACT_ATOMS: atom_id res chain seq x y z
N MET A 1 -21.56 6.54 4.09
CA MET A 1 -20.66 6.26 5.23
C MET A 1 -20.35 4.78 5.14
N ASN A 2 -19.24 4.43 4.49
CA ASN A 2 -18.79 3.03 4.43
C ASN A 2 -18.34 2.63 5.84
N ALA A 3 -18.81 1.48 6.30
CA ALA A 3 -18.74 1.06 7.69
C ALA A 3 -17.38 0.43 8.08
N ASP A 4 -16.47 0.24 7.13
CA ASP A 4 -15.30 -0.61 7.32
C ASP A 4 -13.96 0.09 7.01
N SER A 5 -13.83 1.41 7.22
CA SER A 5 -12.49 2.02 7.14
C SER A 5 -11.63 1.48 8.29
N TYR A 6 -10.52 0.81 7.97
CA TYR A 6 -9.65 0.25 9.00
C TYR A 6 -8.89 1.37 9.70
N SER A 7 -9.17 1.57 10.99
CA SER A 7 -8.48 2.61 11.75
C SER A 7 -6.99 2.26 11.88
N MET A 8 -6.10 3.24 11.68
CA MET A 8 -4.66 3.06 11.88
C MET A 8 -4.36 2.46 13.27
N SER A 9 -5.09 2.88 14.30
CA SER A 9 -4.93 2.37 15.66
C SER A 9 -5.11 0.86 15.75
N ASP A 10 -6.19 0.34 15.15
CA ASP A 10 -6.50 -1.08 15.17
C ASP A 10 -5.46 -1.89 14.39
N VAL A 11 -5.09 -1.40 13.20
CA VAL A 11 -4.13 -2.10 12.34
C VAL A 11 -2.74 -2.16 12.96
N LEU A 12 -2.25 -1.06 13.52
CA LEU A 12 -0.96 -1.02 14.20
C LEU A 12 -0.94 -1.90 15.45
N SER A 13 -2.01 -1.88 16.24
CA SER A 13 -2.15 -2.74 17.43
C SER A 13 -2.15 -4.22 17.03
N GLN A 14 -2.88 -4.57 15.98
CA GLN A 14 -2.91 -5.94 15.47
C GLN A 14 -1.54 -6.37 14.92
N TYR A 15 -0.83 -5.48 14.22
CA TYR A 15 0.51 -5.77 13.69
C TYR A 15 1.48 -6.11 14.82
N VAL A 16 1.53 -5.28 15.88
CA VAL A 16 2.38 -5.52 17.06
C VAL A 16 2.01 -6.84 17.75
N ALA A 17 0.73 -7.19 17.82
CA ALA A 17 0.27 -8.43 18.45
C ALA A 17 0.60 -9.71 17.65
N THR A 18 0.76 -9.60 16.33
CA THR A 18 0.86 -10.76 15.43
C THR A 18 2.24 -10.96 14.81
N HIS A 19 3.10 -9.94 14.84
CA HIS A 19 4.42 -9.97 14.21
C HIS A 19 5.54 -9.83 15.24
N GLN A 20 6.66 -10.51 14.99
CA GLN A 20 7.86 -10.33 15.78
C GLN A 20 8.57 -9.03 15.36
N VAL A 21 8.35 -7.97 16.11
CA VAL A 21 9.01 -6.66 15.92
C VAL A 21 10.00 -6.38 17.04
N SER A 22 10.95 -5.48 16.79
CA SER A 22 11.81 -4.98 17.87
C SER A 22 10.99 -4.28 18.95
N GLU A 23 11.42 -4.38 20.20
CA GLU A 23 10.75 -3.74 21.35
C GLU A 23 10.57 -2.23 21.12
N GLU A 24 11.59 -1.58 20.55
CA GLU A 24 11.55 -0.15 20.27
C GLU A 24 10.51 0.21 19.20
N LEU A 25 10.42 -0.58 18.12
CA LEU A 25 9.37 -0.38 17.11
C LEU A 25 7.99 -0.64 17.71
N ALA A 26 7.81 -1.71 18.49
CA ALA A 26 6.53 -1.98 19.17
C ALA A 26 6.08 -0.79 20.02
N ASN A 27 6.99 -0.21 20.81
CA ASN A 27 6.70 0.96 21.65
C ASN A 27 6.30 2.19 20.81
N ILE A 28 6.98 2.42 19.68
CA ILE A 28 6.60 3.48 18.73
C ILE A 28 5.19 3.24 18.17
N LEU A 29 4.90 2.03 17.71
CA LEU A 29 3.62 1.70 17.08
C LEU A 29 2.46 1.77 18.08
N VAL A 30 2.64 1.32 19.32
CA VAL A 30 1.62 1.43 20.38
C VAL A 30 1.34 2.90 20.72
N GLU A 31 2.38 3.74 20.78
CA GLU A 31 2.22 5.17 21.02
C GLU A 31 1.50 5.87 19.86
N LEU A 32 1.78 5.49 18.62
CA LEU A 32 1.06 5.98 17.43
C LEU A 32 -0.40 5.52 17.42
N ALA A 33 -0.66 4.24 17.75
CA ALA A 33 -2.01 3.72 17.83
C ALA A 33 -2.86 4.42 18.90
N THR A 34 -2.23 4.81 20.02
CA THR A 34 -2.95 5.45 21.13
C THR A 34 -3.22 6.94 20.86
N ASN A 35 -2.31 7.64 20.19
CA ASN A 35 -2.36 9.11 20.06
C ASN A 35 -2.64 9.63 18.64
N GLY A 36 -2.66 8.75 17.63
CA GLY A 36 -2.85 9.10 16.22
C GLY A 36 -1.66 9.82 15.56
N ILE A 37 -1.83 10.18 14.28
CA ILE A 37 -0.93 11.04 13.52
C ILE A 37 -1.76 12.14 12.85
N PRO A 38 -1.54 13.43 13.11
CA PRO A 38 -0.92 14.03 14.29
C PRO A 38 -1.90 14.06 15.49
N PRO A 39 -1.42 14.20 16.75
CA PRO A 39 -2.31 14.42 17.89
C PRO A 39 -3.06 15.76 17.73
N GLU A 40 -4.38 15.73 17.91
CA GLU A 40 -5.26 16.90 17.73
C GLU A 40 -4.99 18.03 18.73
N ASN A 41 -4.30 17.74 19.85
CA ASN A 41 -4.11 18.68 20.96
C ASN A 41 -2.72 19.34 20.96
N PRO A 42 -2.62 20.68 20.83
CA PRO A 42 -1.36 21.43 20.95
C PRO A 42 -0.63 21.25 22.29
N GLN A 43 -1.32 20.85 23.37
CA GLN A 43 -0.70 20.56 24.67
C GLN A 43 0.16 19.28 24.65
N GLU A 44 0.00 18.45 23.61
CA GLU A 44 0.79 17.22 23.41
C GLU A 44 2.05 17.45 22.56
N LEU A 45 2.38 18.71 22.24
CA LEU A 45 3.56 19.08 21.45
C LEU A 45 4.87 18.52 22.02
N ILE A 46 4.98 18.44 23.34
CA ILE A 46 6.16 17.86 24.02
C ILE A 46 6.24 16.36 23.77
N SER A 47 5.12 15.64 23.89
CA SER A 47 5.03 14.20 23.57
C SER A 47 5.35 13.97 22.10
N ARG A 48 4.84 14.81 21.20
CA ARG A 48 5.18 14.82 19.77
C ARG A 48 6.68 14.96 19.52
N ILE A 49 7.33 15.96 20.13
CA ILE A 49 8.77 16.18 19.94
C ILE A 49 9.57 14.98 20.46
N LYS A 50 9.16 14.39 21.59
CA LYS A 50 9.80 13.19 22.14
C LYS A 50 9.66 12.00 21.17
N LEU A 51 8.45 11.73 20.68
CA LEU A 51 8.18 10.64 19.74
C LEU A 51 8.97 10.82 18.43
N LEU A 52 8.93 12.02 17.84
CA LEU A 52 9.66 12.31 16.61
C LEU A 52 11.18 12.19 16.80
N ASN A 53 11.71 12.64 17.94
CA ASN A 53 13.12 12.45 18.25
C ASN A 53 13.47 10.98 18.44
N ARG A 54 12.60 10.18 19.07
CA ARG A 54 12.80 8.75 19.25
C ARG A 54 12.79 8.01 17.92
N ILE A 55 11.81 8.29 17.05
CA ILE A 55 11.75 7.75 15.68
C ILE A 55 12.99 8.16 14.88
N LYS A 56 13.43 9.42 14.99
CA LYS A 56 14.65 9.89 14.33
C LYS A 56 15.88 9.13 14.80
N LEU A 57 16.07 8.98 16.11
CA LEU A 57 17.20 8.26 16.69
C LEU A 57 17.18 6.78 16.31
N TRP A 58 16.02 6.14 16.41
CA TRP A 58 15.82 4.74 16.00
C TRP A 58 16.20 4.53 14.54
N ARG A 59 15.82 5.45 13.64
CA ARG A 59 16.20 5.37 12.23
C ARG A 59 17.71 5.50 11.97
N GLU A 60 18.48 6.06 12.90
CA GLU A 60 19.93 6.28 12.75
C GLU A 60 20.76 5.12 13.33
N THR A 61 20.16 4.18 14.07
CA THR A 61 20.89 3.15 14.82
C THR A 61 21.07 1.80 14.11
N ASP A 62 20.16 1.40 13.22
CA ASP A 62 20.25 0.11 12.50
C ASP A 62 19.60 0.18 11.10
N TYR A 63 20.22 -0.46 10.13
CA TYR A 63 19.70 -0.61 8.77
C TYR A 63 18.50 -1.57 8.70
N ASN A 64 18.41 -2.54 9.62
CA ASN A 64 17.28 -3.49 9.71
C ASN A 64 15.95 -2.82 10.08
N HIS A 65 15.99 -1.60 10.61
CA HIS A 65 14.79 -0.84 10.96
C HIS A 65 13.95 -0.49 9.75
N GLN A 66 14.57 -0.16 8.60
CA GLN A 66 13.83 0.10 7.37
C GLN A 66 13.03 -1.13 6.92
N SER A 67 13.61 -2.32 7.07
CA SER A 67 12.96 -3.60 6.77
C SER A 67 11.64 -3.75 7.55
N GLN A 68 11.68 -3.57 8.88
CA GLN A 68 10.51 -3.73 9.75
C GLN A 68 9.43 -2.66 9.48
N VAL A 69 9.83 -1.44 9.12
CA VAL A 69 8.87 -0.39 8.71
C VAL A 69 8.15 -0.79 7.43
N LEU A 70 8.87 -1.25 6.41
CA LEU A 70 8.25 -1.64 5.15
C LEU A 70 7.30 -2.82 5.34
N ASP A 71 7.63 -3.78 6.19
CA ASP A 71 6.74 -4.89 6.54
C ASP A 71 5.46 -4.40 7.21
N MET A 72 5.58 -3.46 8.15
CA MET A 72 4.45 -2.85 8.84
C MET A 72 3.54 -2.09 7.88
N VAL A 73 4.12 -1.25 7.01
CA VAL A 73 3.33 -0.46 6.07
C VAL A 73 2.68 -1.37 5.01
N LEU A 74 3.38 -2.40 4.52
CA LEU A 74 2.77 -3.39 3.62
C LEU A 74 1.63 -4.15 4.28
N TYR A 75 1.77 -4.50 5.57
CA TYR A 75 0.69 -5.11 6.32
C TYR A 75 -0.53 -4.18 6.39
N TYR A 76 -0.31 -2.89 6.61
CA TYR A 76 -1.41 -1.91 6.62
C TYR A 76 -2.05 -1.77 5.24
N ILE A 77 -1.27 -1.58 4.17
CA ILE A 77 -1.78 -1.53 2.80
C ILE A 77 -2.64 -2.77 2.50
N ARG A 78 -2.14 -3.97 2.83
CA ARG A 78 -2.87 -5.24 2.66
C ARG A 78 -4.17 -5.30 3.44
N THR A 79 -4.25 -4.61 4.57
CA THR A 79 -5.44 -4.58 5.41
C THR A 79 -6.48 -3.64 4.83
N CYS A 80 -6.09 -2.45 4.37
CA CYS A 80 -6.99 -1.51 3.72
C CYS A 80 -7.59 -2.10 2.45
N ILE A 81 -6.77 -2.66 1.55
CA ILE A 81 -7.28 -3.15 0.26
C ILE A 81 -8.14 -4.43 0.34
N ARG A 82 -8.43 -4.96 1.55
CA ARG A 82 -9.23 -6.20 1.69
C ARG A 82 -10.67 -6.03 1.22
N ASP A 83 -11.20 -4.82 1.34
CA ASP A 83 -12.51 -4.44 0.81
C ASP A 83 -12.43 -3.95 -0.64
N HIS A 84 -11.23 -4.01 -1.24
CA HIS A 84 -10.94 -3.57 -2.60
C HIS A 84 -11.11 -2.07 -2.84
N GLU A 85 -11.15 -1.28 -1.77
CA GLU A 85 -11.19 0.17 -1.82
C GLU A 85 -10.00 0.75 -1.03
N LEU A 86 -9.71 2.03 -1.27
CA LEU A 86 -8.78 2.81 -0.45
C LEU A 86 -9.47 4.14 -0.13
N SER A 87 -9.99 4.26 1.09
CA SER A 87 -10.64 5.50 1.51
C SER A 87 -9.63 6.63 1.66
N GLN A 88 -10.10 7.88 1.56
CA GLN A 88 -9.21 9.05 1.74
C GLN A 88 -8.52 9.04 3.12
N VAL A 89 -9.21 8.56 4.17
CA VAL A 89 -8.65 8.48 5.52
C VAL A 89 -7.48 7.49 5.57
N GLU A 90 -7.64 6.30 5.01
CA GLU A 90 -6.56 5.29 4.95
C GLU A 90 -5.39 5.77 4.10
N MET A 91 -5.69 6.48 3.00
CA MET A 91 -4.67 7.10 2.16
C MET A 91 -3.86 8.16 2.90
N ASP A 92 -4.50 8.95 3.76
CA ASP A 92 -3.84 9.97 4.56
C ASP A 92 -3.01 9.33 5.69
N ASP A 93 -3.57 8.34 6.39
CA ASP A 93 -2.86 7.57 7.42
C ASP A 93 -1.60 6.87 6.85
N LEU A 94 -1.71 6.24 5.68
CA LEU A 94 -0.59 5.61 4.99
C LEU A 94 0.46 6.65 4.58
N GLN A 95 0.05 7.80 4.03
CA GLN A 95 0.98 8.87 3.67
C GLN A 95 1.73 9.42 4.88
N ASP A 96 1.03 9.60 6.00
CA ASP A 96 1.61 10.07 7.25
C ASP A 96 2.62 9.07 7.82
N LEU A 97 2.34 7.77 7.77
CA LEU A 97 3.29 6.73 8.15
C LEU A 97 4.53 6.71 7.24
N LEU A 98 4.33 6.79 5.92
CA LEU A 98 5.44 6.84 4.95
C LEU A 98 6.34 8.06 5.23
N LEU A 99 5.74 9.22 5.49
CA LEU A 99 6.47 10.46 5.81
C LEU A 99 7.21 10.36 7.15
N LEU A 100 6.53 9.86 8.18
CA LEU A 100 7.05 9.73 9.54
C LEU A 100 8.30 8.85 9.58
N PHE A 101 8.24 7.69 8.90
CA PHE A 101 9.36 6.76 8.83
C PHE A 101 10.35 7.06 7.69
N ARG A 102 10.07 8.08 6.87
CA ARG A 102 10.83 8.47 5.68
C ARG A 102 11.00 7.35 4.67
N VAL A 103 9.95 6.57 4.47
CA VAL A 103 9.85 5.64 3.33
C VAL A 103 9.74 6.49 2.07
N ARG A 104 10.61 6.22 1.09
CA ARG A 104 10.68 6.98 -0.16
C ARG A 104 10.10 6.18 -1.31
N GLU A 105 9.76 6.90 -2.38
CA GLU A 105 9.45 6.29 -3.66
C GLU A 105 10.56 5.30 -4.07
N GLY A 106 10.17 4.11 -4.51
CA GLY A 106 11.04 3.02 -4.90
C GLY A 106 11.57 2.15 -3.75
N ASP A 107 11.35 2.49 -2.48
CA ASP A 107 11.82 1.66 -1.36
C ASP A 107 11.15 0.29 -1.35
N PHE A 108 9.83 0.23 -1.53
CA PHE A 108 9.11 -1.04 -1.67
C PHE A 108 9.57 -1.82 -2.89
N TYR A 109 9.73 -1.15 -4.04
CA TYR A 109 10.22 -1.77 -5.26
C TYR A 109 11.61 -2.43 -5.08
N ARG A 110 12.49 -1.79 -4.31
CA ARG A 110 13.86 -2.27 -4.10
C ARG A 110 13.96 -3.34 -3.02
N LEU A 111 13.21 -3.21 -1.93
CA LEU A 111 13.41 -4.01 -0.72
C LEU A 111 12.30 -5.05 -0.49
N ARG A 112 11.15 -4.92 -1.16
CA ARG A 112 9.96 -5.77 -1.03
C ARG A 112 9.30 -6.08 -2.38
N ARG A 113 10.13 -6.23 -3.42
CA ARG A 113 9.64 -6.41 -4.80
C ARG A 113 8.67 -7.59 -4.91
N GLY A 114 8.96 -8.71 -4.25
CA GLY A 114 8.13 -9.91 -4.34
C GLY A 114 6.74 -9.66 -3.76
N GLU A 115 6.68 -9.09 -2.56
CA GLU A 115 5.44 -8.80 -1.83
C GLU A 115 4.57 -7.78 -2.56
N VAL A 116 5.21 -6.77 -3.19
CA VAL A 116 4.54 -5.79 -4.04
C VAL A 116 3.98 -6.44 -5.30
N VAL A 117 4.75 -7.30 -5.97
CA VAL A 117 4.30 -8.01 -7.18
C VAL A 117 3.09 -8.88 -6.85
N GLU A 118 3.14 -9.67 -5.79
CA GLU A 118 2.01 -10.53 -5.40
C GLU A 118 0.75 -9.73 -5.09
N LEU A 119 0.90 -8.60 -4.39
CA LEU A 119 -0.22 -7.70 -4.10
C LEU A 119 -0.81 -7.10 -5.39
N LEU A 120 0.05 -6.59 -6.27
CA LEU A 120 -0.39 -6.03 -7.55
C LEU A 120 -1.08 -7.07 -8.43
N LYS A 121 -0.56 -8.29 -8.49
CA LYS A 121 -1.18 -9.39 -9.26
C LYS A 121 -2.57 -9.71 -8.74
N MET A 122 -2.75 -9.75 -7.43
CA MET A 122 -4.05 -9.98 -6.81
C MET A 122 -5.05 -8.89 -7.22
N GLU A 123 -4.71 -7.62 -7.01
CA GLU A 123 -5.64 -6.51 -7.31
C GLU A 123 -5.86 -6.30 -8.81
N VAL A 124 -4.80 -6.31 -9.63
CA VAL A 124 -4.93 -6.19 -11.09
C VAL A 124 -5.71 -7.35 -11.68
N GLY A 125 -5.50 -8.57 -11.16
CA GLY A 125 -6.25 -9.74 -11.60
C GLY A 125 -7.74 -9.58 -11.33
N ARG A 126 -8.11 -9.08 -10.15
CA ARG A 126 -9.49 -8.76 -9.80
C ARG A 126 -10.09 -7.73 -10.76
N LEU A 127 -9.45 -6.58 -10.96
CA LEU A 127 -9.94 -5.53 -11.87
C LEU A 127 -10.20 -6.06 -13.29
N ILE A 128 -9.30 -6.89 -13.81
CA ILE A 128 -9.47 -7.50 -15.15
C ILE A 128 -10.65 -8.48 -15.19
N LEU A 129 -10.81 -9.32 -14.15
CA LEU A 129 -11.86 -10.34 -14.07
C LEU A 129 -13.24 -9.75 -13.82
N ASP A 130 -13.33 -8.65 -13.07
CA ASP A 130 -14.57 -7.91 -12.83
C ASP A 130 -15.07 -7.26 -14.13
N GLY A 131 -14.18 -7.04 -15.11
CA GLY A 131 -14.53 -6.70 -16.49
C GLY A 131 -14.95 -5.25 -16.70
N HIS A 132 -14.86 -4.43 -15.66
CA HIS A 132 -15.31 -3.04 -15.62
C HIS A 132 -14.15 -2.07 -15.32
N LEU A 133 -13.16 -2.01 -16.22
CA LEU A 133 -12.08 -0.99 -16.20
C LEU A 133 -12.65 0.39 -16.57
N GLU A 134 -13.38 0.97 -15.62
CA GLU A 134 -14.01 2.29 -15.66
C GLU A 134 -13.14 3.33 -14.92
N GLU A 135 -13.53 4.61 -14.94
CA GLU A 135 -12.74 5.70 -14.34
C GLU A 135 -12.41 5.49 -12.85
N GLU A 136 -13.28 4.79 -12.11
CA GLU A 136 -13.09 4.45 -10.71
C GLU A 136 -11.92 3.47 -10.50
N GLU A 137 -11.73 2.52 -11.43
CA GLU A 137 -10.63 1.56 -11.38
C GLU A 137 -9.29 2.22 -11.76
N ASP A 138 -9.28 3.17 -12.68
CA ASP A 138 -8.11 3.99 -13.00
C ASP A 138 -7.67 4.84 -11.79
N PHE A 139 -8.65 5.41 -11.08
CA PHE A 139 -8.39 6.12 -9.82
C PHE A 139 -7.81 5.19 -8.76
N TYR A 140 -8.41 4.01 -8.57
CA TYR A 140 -7.92 3.00 -7.62
C TYR A 140 -6.49 2.55 -7.92
N GLN A 141 -6.16 2.27 -9.19
CA GLN A 141 -4.80 1.91 -9.61
C GLN A 141 -3.79 3.03 -9.29
N THR A 142 -4.18 4.28 -9.49
CA THR A 142 -3.37 5.45 -9.14
C THR A 142 -3.12 5.52 -7.63
N GLN A 143 -4.14 5.27 -6.80
CA GLN A 143 -3.98 5.21 -5.35
C GLN A 143 -3.06 4.07 -4.93
N LEU A 144 -3.24 2.89 -5.50
CA LEU A 144 -2.43 1.71 -5.21
C LEU A 144 -0.95 1.95 -5.56
N GLN A 145 -0.69 2.55 -6.73
CA GLN A 145 0.65 2.98 -7.13
C GLN A 145 1.25 3.94 -6.09
N LYS A 146 0.47 4.92 -5.63
CA LYS A 146 0.93 5.95 -4.69
C LYS A 146 1.27 5.36 -3.32
N VAL A 147 0.43 4.52 -2.73
CA VAL A 147 0.68 3.93 -1.40
C VAL A 147 1.84 2.94 -1.42
N LEU A 148 2.05 2.24 -2.54
CA LEU A 148 3.21 1.37 -2.74
C LEU A 148 4.48 2.16 -3.12
N GLY A 149 4.39 3.50 -3.21
CA GLY A 149 5.53 4.36 -3.54
C GLY A 149 6.20 3.98 -4.85
N LEU A 150 5.42 3.62 -5.88
CA LEU A 150 5.95 3.21 -7.17
C LEU A 150 5.95 4.38 -8.16
N SER A 151 7.05 4.53 -8.89
CA SER A 151 7.02 5.34 -10.12
C SER A 151 6.10 4.71 -11.15
N TYR A 152 5.67 5.50 -12.13
CA TYR A 152 4.82 5.02 -13.21
C TYR A 152 5.46 3.84 -13.96
N ASP A 153 6.74 3.97 -14.34
CA ASP A 153 7.47 2.93 -15.06
C ASP A 153 7.62 1.65 -14.24
N GLN A 154 7.80 1.77 -12.92
CA GLN A 154 7.84 0.62 -12.01
C GLN A 154 6.49 -0.08 -11.97
N TYR A 155 5.39 0.67 -11.82
CA TYR A 155 4.05 0.08 -11.77
C TYR A 155 3.74 -0.70 -13.06
N VAL A 156 3.89 -0.05 -14.22
CA VAL A 156 3.68 -0.69 -15.53
C VAL A 156 4.61 -1.89 -15.70
N GLY A 157 5.88 -1.75 -15.34
CA GLY A 157 6.85 -2.85 -15.44
C GLY A 157 6.52 -4.05 -14.56
N LEU A 158 5.88 -3.85 -13.40
CA LEU A 158 5.49 -4.93 -12.50
C LEU A 158 4.18 -5.61 -12.91
N THR A 159 3.24 -4.88 -13.51
CA THR A 159 1.91 -5.42 -13.88
C THR A 159 1.89 -6.03 -15.28
N ARG A 160 2.71 -5.52 -16.21
CA ARG A 160 2.65 -5.88 -17.64
C ARG A 160 2.69 -7.38 -17.92
N ASP A 161 3.68 -8.10 -17.39
CA ASP A 161 3.86 -9.52 -17.70
C ASP A 161 2.64 -10.32 -17.26
N TYR A 162 2.09 -9.99 -16.10
CA TYR A 162 0.91 -10.64 -15.56
C TYR A 162 -0.37 -10.32 -16.35
N VAL A 163 -0.55 -9.06 -16.75
CA VAL A 163 -1.70 -8.67 -17.59
C VAL A 163 -1.63 -9.37 -18.95
N MET A 164 -0.43 -9.52 -19.53
CA MET A 164 -0.24 -10.29 -20.76
C MET A 164 -0.65 -11.76 -20.59
N GLU A 165 -0.23 -12.42 -19.51
CA GLU A 165 -0.64 -13.79 -19.20
C GLU A 165 -2.18 -13.93 -19.11
N ILE A 166 -2.86 -13.00 -18.43
CA ILE A 166 -4.32 -13.00 -18.34
C ILE A 166 -4.96 -12.77 -19.71
N LEU A 167 -4.43 -11.83 -20.50
CA LEU A 167 -4.95 -11.54 -21.84
C LEU A 167 -4.85 -12.74 -22.78
N GLU A 168 -3.78 -13.53 -22.70
CA GLU A 168 -3.64 -14.77 -23.46
C GLU A 168 -4.74 -15.78 -23.10
N ILE A 169 -5.04 -15.92 -21.80
CA ILE A 169 -6.11 -16.80 -21.31
C ILE A 169 -7.48 -16.31 -21.78
N ILE A 170 -7.77 -15.01 -21.64
CA ILE A 170 -9.05 -14.42 -22.08
C ILE A 170 -9.20 -14.57 -23.59
N SER A 171 -8.15 -14.30 -24.37
CA SER A 171 -8.19 -14.37 -25.83
C SER A 171 -8.37 -15.80 -26.36
N ALA A 172 -7.92 -16.81 -25.62
CA ALA A 172 -8.13 -18.21 -25.95
C ALA A 172 -9.55 -18.70 -25.62
N SER A 173 -10.33 -17.94 -24.84
CA SER A 173 -11.70 -18.29 -24.48
C SER A 173 -12.64 -18.16 -25.69
N PRO A 174 -13.54 -19.14 -25.94
CA PRO A 174 -14.57 -19.05 -26.97
C PRO A 174 -15.55 -17.89 -26.76
N GLN A 175 -15.60 -17.32 -25.54
CA GLN A 175 -16.48 -16.21 -25.16
C GLN A 175 -15.73 -14.87 -25.11
N ALA A 176 -14.50 -14.79 -25.62
CA ALA A 176 -13.69 -13.58 -25.57
C ALA A 176 -14.43 -12.39 -26.23
N ASP A 177 -14.55 -11.28 -25.50
CA ASP A 177 -14.99 -10.00 -26.06
C ASP A 177 -13.76 -9.18 -26.52
N PRO A 178 -13.60 -8.95 -27.83
CA PRO A 178 -12.52 -8.11 -28.35
C PRO A 178 -12.51 -6.68 -27.80
N ARG A 179 -13.67 -6.16 -27.36
CA ARG A 179 -13.75 -4.83 -26.73
C ARG A 179 -13.09 -4.84 -25.36
N GLN A 180 -13.39 -5.82 -24.52
CA GLN A 180 -12.78 -5.99 -23.21
C GLN A 180 -11.25 -6.12 -23.31
N ILE A 181 -10.76 -6.93 -24.26
CA ILE A 181 -9.32 -7.06 -24.53
C ILE A 181 -8.69 -5.72 -24.90
N ARG A 182 -9.36 -4.91 -25.72
CA ARG A 182 -8.87 -3.57 -26.11
C ARG A 182 -8.85 -2.61 -24.92
N ILE A 183 -9.85 -2.65 -24.05
CA ILE A 183 -9.92 -1.82 -22.84
C ILE A 183 -8.76 -2.19 -21.91
N ILE A 184 -8.57 -3.46 -21.60
CA ILE A 184 -7.45 -3.95 -20.77
C ILE A 184 -6.11 -3.52 -21.35
N LYS A 185 -5.89 -3.72 -22.66
CA LYS A 185 -4.65 -3.27 -23.32
C LYS A 185 -4.43 -1.77 -23.18
N THR A 186 -5.50 -0.97 -23.23
CA THR A 186 -5.41 0.49 -23.11
C THR A 186 -5.10 0.90 -21.67
N ALA A 187 -5.81 0.34 -20.68
CA ALA A 187 -5.62 0.66 -19.27
C ALA A 187 -4.19 0.35 -18.79
N PHE A 188 -3.61 -0.77 -19.24
CA PHE A 188 -2.28 -1.21 -18.83
C PHE A 188 -1.16 -0.86 -19.84
N LEU A 189 -1.43 0.02 -20.81
CA LEU A 189 -0.50 0.42 -21.89
C LEU A 189 0.20 -0.75 -22.60
N ILE A 190 -0.53 -1.82 -22.86
CA ILE A 190 -0.02 -2.97 -23.59
C ILE A 190 -0.12 -2.70 -25.10
N PRO A 191 0.99 -2.82 -25.86
CA PRO A 191 0.96 -2.62 -27.30
C PRO A 191 -0.02 -3.58 -28.00
N HIS A 192 -0.64 -3.09 -29.08
CA HIS A 192 -1.64 -3.81 -29.85
C HIS A 192 -1.09 -5.08 -30.50
#